data_AF-A0A959KIN5-F1
#
_entry.id   AF-A0A959KIN5-F1
#
_cell.length_a   1.000
_cell.length_b   1.000
_cell.length_c   1.000
_cell.angle_alpha   90.00
_cell.angle_beta   90.00
_cell.angle_gamma   90.00
#
_symmetry.space_group_name_H-M   'P 1'
#
loop_
_entity.id
_entity.type
_entity.pdbx_description
1 polymer ?
#
loop_
_entity_poly.entity_id
_entity_poly.type
_entity_poly.pdbx_seq_one_letter_code
_entity_poly.pdbx_strand_id
1 'polypeptide(L)'
;MPLPSTTVLRMQRRADAWEQAGDRRYIFLRCYSMMTANMLEALQQDRFHHRYWVENLLHLFADYYYLALEAYEYDPASAPRVWQDAHEKCAQPDLNVLQYLLLGINAHINYDLVLTLYEVLNPEWSSLDLLEQKARYTDHCLVNQIIAETIDEVQDEVIERVSPALNWVDRLLGR
;
A
#
# COMPACT_ATOMS: atom_id res chain seq x y z
N MET A 1 -11.71 18.18 8.75
CA MET A 1 -11.67 16.96 9.58
C MET A 1 -10.19 16.54 9.69
N PRO A 2 -9.51 16.66 10.84
CA PRO A 2 -8.23 15.99 11.04
C PRO A 2 -8.51 14.68 11.84
N LEU A 3 -8.00 13.51 11.50
CA LEU A 3 -6.59 13.18 11.28
C LEU A 3 -6.44 11.92 10.41
N PRO A 4 -5.65 11.99 9.34
CA PRO A 4 -5.08 10.82 8.67
C PRO A 4 -4.01 10.07 9.50
N SER A 5 -3.57 10.63 10.62
CA SER A 5 -2.48 10.08 11.46
C SER A 5 -2.85 8.81 12.23
N THR A 6 -4.14 8.49 12.41
CA THR A 6 -4.57 7.30 13.13
C THR A 6 -4.27 6.01 12.36
N THR A 7 -4.40 6.03 11.03
CA THR A 7 -4.15 4.88 10.17
C THR A 7 -2.68 4.48 10.18
N VAL A 8 -1.77 5.44 9.95
CA VAL A 8 -0.32 5.17 9.98
C VAL A 8 0.12 4.67 11.35
N LEU A 9 -0.34 5.30 12.44
CA LEU A 9 -0.04 4.84 13.80
C LEU A 9 -0.57 3.42 14.06
N ARG A 10 -1.75 3.07 13.54
CA ARG A 10 -2.30 1.71 13.63
C ARG A 10 -1.42 0.70 12.89
N MET A 11 -0.97 1.02 11.68
CA MET A 11 -0.05 0.19 10.90
C MET A 11 1.27 -0.01 11.63
N GLN A 12 1.88 1.08 12.10
CA GLN A 12 3.17 1.06 12.80
C GLN A 12 3.13 0.21 14.06
N ARG A 13 2.14 0.42 14.95
CA ARG A 13 2.00 -0.39 16.17
C ARG A 13 1.81 -1.88 15.88
N ARG A 14 1.05 -2.20 14.84
CA ARG A 14 0.81 -3.59 14.45
C ARG A 14 2.07 -4.23 13.87
N ALA A 15 2.80 -3.50 13.04
CA ALA A 15 4.10 -3.93 12.54
C ALA A 15 5.11 -4.11 13.68
N ASP A 16 5.15 -3.21 14.69
CA ASP A 16 6.00 -3.36 15.88
C ASP A 16 5.69 -4.66 16.63
N ALA A 17 4.40 -4.94 16.86
CA ALA A 17 3.98 -6.14 17.57
C ALA A 17 4.34 -7.42 16.81
N TRP A 18 4.17 -7.44 15.48
CA TRP A 18 4.56 -8.57 14.65
C TRP A 18 6.06 -8.76 14.58
N GLU A 19 6.84 -7.68 14.47
CA GLU A 19 8.29 -7.75 14.50
C GLU A 19 8.81 -8.35 15.81
N GLN A 20 8.29 -7.90 16.95
CA GLN A 20 8.61 -8.46 18.27
C GLN A 20 8.23 -9.94 18.41
N ALA A 21 7.17 -10.37 17.73
CA ALA A 21 6.73 -11.76 17.69
C ALA A 21 7.45 -12.62 16.63
N GLY A 22 8.34 -12.03 15.81
CA GLY A 22 9.01 -12.71 14.70
C GLY A 22 8.09 -13.02 13.50
N ASP A 23 6.93 -12.36 13.43
CA ASP A 23 5.95 -12.52 12.35
C ASP A 23 6.30 -11.63 11.16
N ARG A 24 6.74 -12.26 10.07
CA ARG A 24 7.28 -11.61 8.87
C ARG A 24 6.26 -10.74 8.10
N ARG A 25 4.97 -10.79 8.45
CA ARG A 25 3.96 -9.85 7.91
C ARG A 25 4.32 -8.39 8.22
N TYR A 26 5.14 -8.13 9.25
CA TYR A 26 5.64 -6.79 9.55
C TYR A 26 6.38 -6.15 8.37
N ILE A 27 7.09 -6.94 7.54
CA ILE A 27 7.94 -6.43 6.45
C ILE A 27 7.12 -5.61 5.45
N PHE A 28 6.03 -6.20 4.97
CA PHE A 28 5.13 -5.50 4.05
C PHE A 28 4.42 -4.34 4.76
N LEU A 29 3.91 -4.54 5.98
CA LEU A 29 3.14 -3.51 6.68
C LEU A 29 3.99 -2.28 7.03
N ARG A 30 5.29 -2.44 7.32
CA ARG A 30 6.25 -1.34 7.48
C ARG A 30 6.35 -0.52 6.21
N CYS A 31 6.68 -1.15 5.09
CA CYS A 31 6.79 -0.51 3.78
C CYS A 31 5.50 0.25 3.46
N TYR A 32 4.35 -0.41 3.63
CA TYR A 32 3.07 0.20 3.37
C TYR A 32 2.78 1.41 4.29
N SER A 33 3.14 1.32 5.57
CA SER A 33 2.98 2.45 6.51
C SER A 33 3.78 3.68 6.10
N MET A 34 4.98 3.50 5.56
CA MET A 34 5.85 4.59 5.11
C MET A 34 5.29 5.26 3.85
N MET A 35 4.90 4.46 2.86
CA MET A 35 4.25 4.96 1.64
C MET A 35 2.96 5.71 1.96
N THR A 36 2.16 5.19 2.90
CA THR A 36 0.93 5.85 3.36
C THR A 36 1.24 7.18 4.05
N ALA A 37 2.27 7.24 4.91
CA ALA A 37 2.67 8.49 5.57
C ALA A 37 3.09 9.56 4.55
N ASN A 38 3.93 9.22 3.57
CA ASN A 38 4.35 10.17 2.53
C ASN A 38 3.16 10.65 1.68
N MET A 39 2.23 9.76 1.32
CA MET A 39 1.00 10.15 0.62
C MET A 39 0.16 11.14 1.42
N LEU A 40 0.05 10.95 2.75
CA LEU A 40 -0.70 11.85 3.62
C LEU A 40 -0.05 13.23 3.75
N GLU A 41 1.28 13.30 3.72
CA GLU A 41 2.01 14.56 3.65
C GLU A 41 1.81 15.25 2.31
N ALA A 42 1.91 14.51 1.19
CA ALA A 42 1.70 15.05 -0.15
C ALA A 42 0.28 15.59 -0.37
N LEU A 43 -0.74 15.00 0.26
CA LEU A 43 -2.11 15.52 0.25
C LEU A 43 -2.22 16.94 0.87
N GLN A 44 -1.26 17.37 1.69
CA GLN A 44 -1.22 18.73 2.23
C GLN A 44 -0.55 19.75 1.29
N GLN A 45 0.09 19.30 0.21
CA GLN A 45 0.90 20.15 -0.68
C GLN A 45 0.11 20.76 -1.85
N ASP A 46 -1.22 20.61 -1.89
CA ASP A 46 -2.12 21.15 -2.91
C ASP A 46 -1.73 20.80 -4.37
N ARG A 47 -1.11 19.63 -4.57
CA ARG A 47 -0.63 19.15 -5.88
C ARG A 47 -1.71 18.48 -6.74
N PHE A 48 -2.83 18.08 -6.13
CA PHE A 48 -3.89 17.31 -6.78
C PHE A 48 -5.01 18.19 -7.28
N HIS A 49 -5.55 17.89 -8.46
CA HIS A 49 -6.76 18.55 -8.96
C HIS A 49 -7.95 18.26 -8.04
N HIS A 50 -8.02 17.02 -7.51
CA HIS A 50 -9.12 16.55 -6.68
C HIS A 50 -8.62 15.82 -5.43
N ARG A 51 -8.08 16.59 -4.48
CA ARG A 51 -7.58 16.08 -3.20
C ARG A 51 -8.54 15.12 -2.49
N TYR A 52 -9.82 15.44 -2.42
CA TYR A 52 -10.80 14.60 -1.71
C TYR A 52 -10.99 13.23 -2.37
N TRP A 53 -10.93 13.16 -3.70
CA TRP A 53 -10.99 11.90 -4.42
C TRP A 53 -9.76 11.02 -4.12
N VAL A 54 -8.56 11.62 -4.11
CA VAL A 54 -7.32 10.91 -3.76
C VAL A 54 -7.31 10.48 -2.29
N GLU A 55 -7.82 11.31 -1.39
CA GLU A 55 -7.97 10.96 0.03
C GLU A 55 -8.93 9.78 0.22
N ASN A 56 -10.05 9.74 -0.51
CA ASN A 56 -10.97 8.61 -0.50
C ASN A 56 -10.35 7.33 -1.08
N LEU A 57 -9.60 7.44 -2.18
CA LEU A 57 -8.81 6.36 -2.76
C LEU A 57 -7.84 5.77 -1.72
N LEU A 58 -7.09 6.61 -1.01
CA LEU A 58 -6.13 6.16 0.00
C LEU A 58 -6.80 5.45 1.18
N HIS A 59 -7.92 5.96 1.67
CA HIS A 59 -8.67 5.34 2.77
C HIS A 59 -9.23 3.97 2.36
N LEU A 60 -9.93 3.89 1.23
CA LEU A 60 -10.49 2.62 0.74
C LEU A 60 -9.40 1.61 0.42
N PHE A 61 -8.26 2.06 -0.10
CA PHE A 61 -7.12 1.17 -0.36
C PHE A 61 -6.59 0.52 0.92
N ALA A 62 -6.50 1.30 2.00
CA ALA A 62 -6.16 0.78 3.32
C ALA A 62 -7.23 -0.17 3.87
N ASP A 63 -8.51 0.16 3.68
CA ASP A 63 -9.61 -0.71 4.13
C ASP A 63 -9.57 -2.07 3.42
N TYR A 64 -9.28 -2.13 2.11
CA TYR A 64 -9.10 -3.40 1.39
C TYR A 64 -8.01 -4.28 2.01
N TYR A 65 -6.86 -3.71 2.37
CA TYR A 65 -5.81 -4.44 3.08
C TYR A 65 -6.30 -4.98 4.44
N TYR A 66 -6.96 -4.14 5.24
CA TYR A 66 -7.42 -4.56 6.57
C TYR A 66 -8.55 -5.59 6.50
N LEU A 67 -9.47 -5.47 5.54
CA LEU A 67 -10.52 -6.46 5.30
C LEU A 67 -9.91 -7.83 4.94
N ALA A 68 -8.91 -7.85 4.05
CA ALA A 68 -8.21 -9.08 3.69
C ALA A 68 -7.46 -9.69 4.87
N LEU A 69 -6.80 -8.85 5.68
CA LEU A 69 -6.06 -9.27 6.87
C LEU A 69 -6.99 -9.83 7.96
N GLU A 70 -8.10 -9.15 8.24
CA GLU A 70 -9.10 -9.57 9.22
C GLU A 70 -9.76 -10.88 8.78
N ALA A 71 -10.10 -11.01 7.49
CA ALA A 71 -10.60 -12.26 6.93
C ALA A 71 -9.59 -13.39 7.13
N TYR A 72 -8.30 -13.16 6.81
CA TYR A 72 -7.26 -14.18 6.96
C TYR A 72 -7.04 -14.61 8.40
N GLU A 73 -7.09 -13.67 9.36
CA GLU A 73 -6.90 -13.98 10.77
C GLU A 73 -8.11 -14.66 11.42
N TYR A 74 -9.31 -14.39 10.92
CA TYR A 74 -10.53 -15.07 11.36
C TYR A 74 -10.64 -16.49 10.77
N ASP A 75 -10.55 -16.60 9.45
CA ASP A 75 -10.54 -17.85 8.70
C ASP A 75 -9.69 -17.66 7.42
N PRO A 76 -8.48 -18.25 7.34
CA PRO A 76 -7.61 -18.13 6.18
C PRO A 76 -8.31 -18.45 4.85
N ALA A 77 -9.25 -19.39 4.82
CA ALA A 77 -9.96 -19.77 3.60
C ALA A 77 -10.92 -18.67 3.08
N SER A 78 -11.29 -17.71 3.93
CA SER A 78 -12.22 -16.61 3.61
C SER A 78 -11.54 -15.39 2.98
N ALA A 79 -10.21 -15.25 3.13
CA ALA A 79 -9.45 -14.15 2.55
C ALA A 79 -9.31 -14.29 1.02
N PRO A 80 -9.05 -13.21 0.27
CA PRO A 80 -8.69 -13.31 -1.14
C PRO A 80 -7.46 -14.20 -1.35
N ARG A 81 -7.48 -15.05 -2.38
CA ARG A 81 -6.42 -16.05 -2.60
C ARG A 81 -5.01 -15.47 -2.63
N VAL A 82 -4.83 -14.29 -3.24
CA VAL A 82 -3.54 -13.58 -3.27
C VAL A 82 -3.03 -13.20 -1.87
N TRP A 83 -3.94 -12.82 -0.98
CA TRP A 83 -3.62 -12.49 0.42
C TRP A 83 -3.40 -13.75 1.26
N GLN A 84 -4.12 -14.84 0.98
CA GLN A 84 -3.81 -16.15 1.57
C GLN A 84 -2.36 -16.55 1.27
N ASP A 85 -1.97 -16.54 0.00
CA ASP A 85 -0.63 -16.93 -0.43
C ASP A 85 0.44 -16.01 0.19
N ALA A 86 0.20 -14.69 0.23
CA ALA A 86 1.14 -13.73 0.84
C ALA A 86 1.33 -13.96 2.35
N HIS A 87 0.23 -14.15 3.10
CA HIS A 87 0.30 -14.33 4.55
C HIS A 87 0.77 -15.72 4.96
N GLU A 88 0.38 -16.78 4.25
CA GLU A 88 0.85 -18.14 4.52
C GLU A 88 2.38 -18.22 4.37
N LYS A 89 2.93 -17.60 3.32
CA LYS A 89 4.37 -17.57 3.13
C LYS A 89 5.10 -16.85 4.25
N CYS A 90 4.53 -15.79 4.84
CA CYS A 90 5.13 -15.12 5.99
C CYS A 90 5.28 -16.03 7.23
N ALA A 91 4.49 -17.11 7.33
CA ALA A 91 4.62 -18.11 8.38
C ALA A 91 5.72 -19.16 8.11
N GLN A 92 6.22 -19.25 6.88
CA GLN A 92 7.28 -20.20 6.47
C GLN A 92 8.63 -19.46 6.41
N PRO A 93 9.71 -19.96 7.03
CA PRO A 93 11.00 -19.26 7.12
C PRO A 93 11.85 -19.32 5.84
N ASP A 94 11.33 -19.89 4.75
CA ASP A 94 12.11 -20.33 3.59
C ASP A 94 12.39 -19.22 2.57
N LEU A 95 11.76 -18.05 2.71
CA LEU A 95 11.91 -16.96 1.77
C LEU A 95 12.79 -15.85 2.35
N ASN A 96 13.42 -15.10 1.46
CA ASN A 96 14.11 -13.88 1.84
C ASN A 96 13.11 -12.72 2.03
N VAL A 97 13.58 -11.66 2.69
CA VAL A 97 12.75 -10.49 3.07
C VAL A 97 12.10 -9.81 1.89
N LEU A 98 12.80 -9.72 0.77
CA LEU A 98 12.25 -9.19 -0.45
C LEU A 98 11.06 -10.01 -0.96
N GLN A 99 11.16 -11.33 -0.94
CA GLN A 99 10.07 -12.18 -1.44
C GLN A 99 8.78 -11.95 -0.64
N TYR A 100 8.87 -11.79 0.69
CA TYR A 100 7.70 -11.40 1.50
C TYR A 100 7.17 -10.03 1.11
N LEU A 101 8.06 -9.05 0.91
CA LEU A 101 7.67 -7.71 0.48
C LEU A 101 6.96 -7.73 -0.88
N LEU A 102 7.50 -8.44 -1.87
CA LEU A 102 6.94 -8.54 -3.22
C LEU A 102 5.60 -9.27 -3.24
N LEU A 103 5.39 -10.27 -2.38
CA LEU A 103 4.08 -10.93 -2.25
C LEU A 103 3.02 -9.96 -1.73
N GLY A 104 3.36 -9.16 -0.71
CA GLY A 104 2.46 -8.12 -0.20
C GLY A 104 2.19 -7.02 -1.25
N ILE A 105 3.22 -6.55 -1.96
CA ILE A 105 3.07 -5.59 -3.07
C ILE A 105 2.19 -6.17 -4.17
N ASN A 106 2.36 -7.44 -4.53
CA ASN A 106 1.55 -8.09 -5.55
C ASN A 106 0.07 -8.12 -5.15
N ALA A 107 -0.24 -8.54 -3.93
CA ALA A 107 -1.62 -8.56 -3.44
C ALA A 107 -2.19 -7.13 -3.34
N HIS A 108 -1.45 -6.19 -2.76
CA HIS A 108 -1.96 -4.85 -2.56
C HIS A 108 -2.10 -4.06 -3.87
N ILE A 109 -1.08 -4.02 -4.71
CA ILE A 109 -1.11 -3.22 -5.95
C ILE A 109 -1.90 -3.92 -7.05
N ASN A 110 -1.71 -5.21 -7.29
CA ASN A 110 -2.34 -5.85 -8.46
C ASN A 110 -3.77 -6.35 -8.18
N TYR A 111 -4.14 -6.54 -6.91
CA TYR A 111 -5.50 -6.97 -6.56
C TYR A 111 -6.30 -5.85 -5.89
N ASP A 112 -5.85 -5.31 -4.75
CA ASP A 112 -6.66 -4.33 -4.00
C ASP A 112 -6.85 -3.00 -4.77
N LEU A 113 -5.82 -2.50 -5.47
CA LEU A 113 -5.89 -1.20 -6.15
C LEU A 113 -6.95 -1.17 -7.25
N VAL A 114 -7.10 -2.26 -8.00
CA VAL A 114 -8.09 -2.35 -9.08
C VAL A 114 -9.51 -2.27 -8.52
N LEU A 115 -9.76 -2.97 -7.42
CA LEU A 115 -11.04 -2.94 -6.73
C LEU A 115 -11.32 -1.56 -6.14
N THR A 116 -10.31 -0.96 -5.52
CA THR A 116 -10.40 0.37 -4.93
C THR A 116 -10.69 1.44 -6.00
N LEU A 117 -9.98 1.41 -7.13
CA LEU A 117 -10.19 2.32 -8.26
C LEU A 117 -11.61 2.19 -8.83
N TYR A 118 -12.09 0.96 -8.99
CA TYR A 118 -13.46 0.73 -9.42
C TYR A 118 -14.46 1.35 -8.44
N GLU A 119 -14.30 1.14 -7.13
CA GLU A 119 -15.22 1.70 -6.14
C GLU A 119 -15.25 3.22 -6.10
N VAL A 120 -14.10 3.90 -6.26
CA VAL A 120 -14.06 5.36 -6.23
C VAL A 120 -14.50 6.01 -7.55
N LEU A 121 -14.31 5.34 -8.69
CA LEU A 121 -14.65 5.91 -10.00
C LEU A 121 -16.05 5.54 -10.45
N ASN A 122 -16.50 4.29 -10.25
CA ASN A 122 -17.76 3.79 -10.80
C ASN A 122 -18.99 4.66 -10.48
N PRO A 123 -19.15 5.23 -9.26
CA PRO A 123 -20.31 6.06 -8.94
C PRO A 123 -20.38 7.38 -9.72
N GLU A 124 -19.24 7.96 -10.12
CA GLU A 124 -19.18 9.27 -10.79
C GLU A 124 -18.82 9.18 -12.28
N TRP A 125 -18.21 8.09 -12.75
CA TRP A 125 -17.56 8.01 -14.07
C TRP A 125 -18.45 8.40 -15.25
N SER A 126 -19.71 7.98 -15.23
CA SER A 126 -20.68 8.27 -16.30
C SER A 126 -21.10 9.74 -16.38
N SER A 127 -20.85 10.51 -15.31
CA SER A 127 -21.16 11.94 -15.22
C SER A 127 -19.97 12.85 -15.50
N LEU A 128 -18.75 12.30 -15.48
CA LEU A 128 -17.53 13.07 -15.73
C LEU A 128 -17.36 13.39 -17.21
N ASP A 129 -17.03 14.63 -17.53
CA ASP A 129 -16.59 15.01 -18.87
C ASP A 129 -15.15 14.54 -19.17
N LEU A 130 -14.69 14.74 -20.41
CA LEU A 130 -13.34 14.32 -20.82
C LEU A 130 -12.21 15.03 -20.06
N LEU A 131 -12.43 16.28 -19.64
CA LEU A 131 -11.43 17.03 -18.88
C LEU A 131 -11.33 16.52 -17.45
N GLU A 132 -12.47 16.23 -16.83
CA GLU A 132 -12.55 15.64 -15.48
C GLU A 132 -11.96 14.23 -15.44
N GLN A 133 -12.26 13.39 -16.44
CA GLN A 133 -11.65 12.06 -16.57
C GLN A 133 -10.12 12.16 -16.71
N LYS A 134 -9.63 13.13 -17.50
CA LYS A 134 -8.19 13.38 -17.62
C LYS A 134 -7.58 13.89 -16.31
N ALA A 135 -8.30 14.69 -15.55
CA ALA A 135 -7.86 15.14 -14.23
C ALA A 135 -7.76 13.98 -13.23
N ARG A 136 -8.74 13.06 -13.21
CA ARG A 136 -8.67 11.81 -12.41
C ARG A 136 -7.45 10.96 -12.78
N TYR A 137 -7.20 10.78 -14.07
CA TYR A 137 -6.03 10.05 -14.54
C TYR A 137 -4.71 10.74 -14.12
N THR A 138 -4.65 12.08 -14.23
CA THR A 138 -3.47 12.86 -13.82
C THR A 138 -3.22 12.75 -12.33
N ASP A 139 -4.25 12.85 -11.50
CA ASP A 139 -4.14 12.68 -10.05
C ASP A 139 -3.70 11.25 -9.68
N HIS A 140 -4.23 10.22 -10.35
CA HIS A 140 -3.78 8.84 -10.18
C HIS A 140 -2.29 8.66 -10.57
N CYS A 141 -1.85 9.23 -11.69
CA CYS A 141 -0.44 9.19 -12.07
C CYS A 141 0.46 9.91 -11.07
N LEU A 142 -0.02 11.01 -10.47
CA LEU A 142 0.70 11.73 -9.43
C LEU A 142 0.85 10.90 -8.15
N VAL A 143 -0.13 10.05 -7.79
CA VAL A 143 0.02 9.07 -6.69
C VAL A 143 1.23 8.18 -6.93
N ASN A 144 1.37 7.62 -8.13
CA ASN A 144 2.52 6.76 -8.47
C ASN A 144 3.86 7.51 -8.36
N GLN A 145 3.87 8.77 -8.77
CA GLN A 145 5.07 9.61 -8.65
C GLN A 145 5.45 9.84 -7.18
N ILE A 146 4.48 10.18 -6.32
CA ILE A 146 4.73 10.40 -4.88
C ILE A 146 5.20 9.10 -4.20
N ILE A 147 4.61 7.95 -4.55
CA ILE A 147 5.08 6.66 -4.05
C ILE A 147 6.53 6.41 -4.50
N ALA A 148 6.86 6.72 -5.75
CA ALA A 148 8.22 6.58 -6.26
C ALA A 148 9.23 7.50 -5.54
N GLU A 149 8.80 8.70 -5.13
CA GLU A 149 9.61 9.62 -4.31
C GLU A 149 9.90 9.05 -2.90
N THR A 150 9.14 8.05 -2.43
CA THR A 150 9.34 7.37 -1.12
C THR A 150 10.29 6.17 -1.19
N ILE A 151 10.69 5.75 -2.40
CA ILE A 151 11.45 4.50 -2.59
C ILE A 151 12.79 4.56 -1.86
N ASP A 152 13.49 5.69 -1.92
CA ASP A 152 14.80 5.86 -1.28
C ASP A 152 14.69 5.66 0.25
N GLU A 153 13.66 6.24 0.90
CA GLU A 153 13.43 6.05 2.33
C GLU A 153 13.04 4.60 2.70
N VAL A 154 12.22 3.95 1.87
CA VAL A 154 11.83 2.55 2.07
C VAL A 154 13.05 1.62 1.91
N GLN A 155 13.95 1.93 0.97
CA GLN A 155 15.18 1.19 0.81
C GLN A 155 16.04 1.26 2.07
N ASP A 156 16.28 2.45 2.61
CA ASP A 156 17.14 2.65 3.78
C ASP A 156 16.54 2.00 5.06
N GLU A 157 15.24 2.16 5.32
CA GLU A 157 14.62 1.73 6.58
C GLU A 157 14.13 0.26 6.59
N VAL A 158 13.73 -0.28 5.44
CA VAL A 158 13.14 -1.65 5.37
C VAL A 158 14.06 -2.64 4.70
N ILE A 159 14.75 -2.24 3.64
CA ILE A 159 15.53 -3.15 2.79
C ILE A 159 16.98 -3.24 3.28
N GLU A 160 17.67 -2.12 3.48
CA GLU A 160 19.07 -2.11 3.91
C GLU A 160 19.25 -2.66 5.33
N ARG A 161 18.27 -2.43 6.22
CA ARG A 161 18.26 -3.04 7.57
C ARG A 161 18.29 -4.56 7.57
N VAL A 162 17.81 -5.20 6.51
CA VAL A 162 17.58 -6.65 6.50
C VAL A 162 18.33 -7.38 5.39
N SER A 163 18.71 -6.70 4.30
CA SER A 163 19.55 -7.25 3.23
C SER A 163 20.20 -6.13 2.38
N PRO A 164 21.47 -5.76 2.65
CA PRO A 164 22.22 -4.70 1.94
C PRO A 164 22.46 -4.92 0.43
N ALA A 165 21.97 -6.00 -0.17
CA ALA A 165 22.30 -6.42 -1.53
C ALA A 165 21.30 -5.96 -2.62
N LEU A 166 20.43 -4.99 -2.30
CA LEU A 166 19.15 -4.79 -3.01
C LEU A 166 19.00 -3.53 -3.86
N ASN A 167 20.10 -3.03 -4.43
CA ASN A 167 20.16 -1.99 -5.49
C ASN A 167 19.43 -2.34 -6.82
N TRP A 168 18.45 -3.25 -6.82
CA TRP A 168 17.76 -3.72 -8.03
C TRP A 168 16.23 -3.50 -7.99
N VAL A 169 15.65 -3.12 -6.83
CA VAL A 169 14.23 -2.72 -6.72
C VAL A 169 13.91 -1.54 -7.62
N ASP A 170 14.90 -0.66 -7.85
CA ASP A 170 14.86 0.45 -8.81
C ASP A 170 14.32 0.04 -10.19
N ARG A 171 14.73 -1.14 -10.68
CA ARG A 171 14.34 -1.63 -12.01
C ARG A 171 12.93 -2.21 -12.08
N LEU A 172 12.38 -2.66 -10.95
CA LEU A 172 11.04 -3.25 -10.89
C LEU A 172 9.97 -2.18 -10.68
N LEU A 173 10.35 -1.03 -10.11
CA LEU A 173 9.49 0.14 -9.89
C LEU A 173 9.65 1.24 -10.95
N GLY A 174 10.41 0.99 -12.02
CA GLY A 174 10.39 1.82 -13.22
C GLY A 174 11.50 2.88 -13.33
N ARG A 175 12.71 2.59 -12.85
CA ARG A 175 13.95 3.26 -13.29
C ARG A 175 14.90 2.31 -14.01
#